data_AF-A0A3C0JQ78-F1
#
_entry.id   AF-A0A3C0JQ78-F1
#
_cell.length_a   1.000
_cell.length_b   1.000
_cell.length_c   1.000
_cell.angle_alpha   90.00
_cell.angle_beta   90.00
_cell.angle_gamma   90.00
#
_symmetry.space_group_name_H-M   'P 1'
#
loop_
_entity.id
_entity.type
_entity.pdbx_description
1 polymer ?
#
loop_
_entity_poly.entity_id
_entity_poly.type
_entity_poly.pdbx_seq_one_letter_code
_entity_poly.pdbx_strand_id
1 'polypeptide(L)' 'MWVSGGIPVTRRDGKPMETRNRVTLCRCGASAMKPLCDGTRKELGFTDS' A
#
# COMPACT_ATOMS: atom_id res chain seq x y z
N MET A 1 -0.49 7.53 1.25
CA MET A 1 0.84 7.53 1.89
C MET A 1 1.84 6.71 1.07
N TRP A 2 3.03 7.26 0.79
CA TRP A 2 4.15 6.50 0.25
C TRP A 2 5.25 6.35 1.30
N VAL A 3 6.02 5.28 1.19
CA VAL A 3 7.16 4.97 2.06
C VAL A 3 8.37 4.76 1.15
N SER A 4 9.53 5.26 1.58
CA SER A 4 10.79 5.08 0.85
C SER A 4 11.94 4.69 1.78
N GLY A 5 13.00 4.09 1.21
CA GLY A 5 14.21 3.71 1.95
C GLY A 5 14.41 2.20 2.13
N GLY A 6 13.84 1.38 1.26
CA GLY A 6 14.05 -0.08 1.31
C GLY A 6 13.45 -0.73 2.56
N ILE A 7 12.35 -0.17 3.07
CA ILE A 7 11.68 -0.68 4.27
C ILE A 7 10.94 -1.97 3.90
N PRO A 8 11.22 -3.12 4.56
CA PRO A 8 10.51 -4.36 4.29
C PRO A 8 9.05 -4.25 4.75
N VAL A 9 8.14 -4.68 3.88
CA VAL A 9 6.69 -4.67 4.15
C VAL A 9 6.21 -6.11 4.29
N THR A 10 5.52 -6.40 5.39
CA THR A 10 4.93 -7.73 5.65
C THR A 10 3.42 -7.66 5.49
N ARG A 11 2.85 -8.65 4.82
CA ARG A 11 1.40 -8.78 4.64
C ARG A 11 0.75 -9.37 5.91
N ARG A 12 -0.58 -9.31 5.98
CA ARG A 12 -1.35 -9.88 7.10
C ARG A 12 -1.12 -11.38 7.29
N ASP A 13 -0.82 -12.11 6.23
CA ASP A 13 -0.50 -13.54 6.25
C ASP A 13 0.93 -13.82 6.77
N GLY A 14 1.67 -12.80 7.20
CA GLY A 14 3.05 -12.93 7.67
C GLY A 14 4.09 -13.05 6.55
N LYS A 15 3.68 -13.03 5.28
CA LYS A 15 4.62 -13.13 4.17
C LYS A 15 5.26 -11.77 3.86
N PRO A 16 6.60 -11.69 3.77
CA PRO A 16 7.27 -10.48 3.32
C PRO A 16 6.97 -10.22 1.84
N MET A 17 6.81 -8.96 1.49
CA MET A 17 6.80 -8.51 0.10
C MET A 17 8.22 -8.21 -0.37
N GLU A 18 8.40 -8.11 -1.68
CA GLU A 18 9.64 -7.62 -2.27
C GLU A 18 9.99 -6.25 -1.68
N THR A 19 11.19 -6.15 -1.09
CA THR A 19 11.70 -4.89 -0.57
C THR A 19 12.01 -3.95 -1.73
N ARG A 20 11.29 -2.83 -1.80
CA ARG A 20 11.46 -1.81 -2.84
C ARG A 20 11.86 -0.49 -2.21
N ASN A 21 12.61 0.32 -2.95
CA ASN A 21 12.99 1.66 -2.47
C ASN A 21 11.78 2.59 -2.29
N ARG A 22 10.69 2.38 -3.03
CA ARG A 22 9.47 3.17 -2.90
C ARG A 22 8.24 2.29 -3.07
N VAL A 23 7.29 2.43 -2.14
CA VAL A 23 5.98 1.77 -2.20
C VAL A 23 4.90 2.75 -1.76
N THR A 24 3.67 2.54 -2.25
CA THR A 24 2.49 3.30 -1.79
C THR A 24 1.61 2.37 -1.00
N LEU A 25 1.31 2.72 0.25
CA LEU A 25 0.45 1.91 1.12
C LEU A 25 -1.01 2.32 0.95
N CYS A 26 -1.88 1.31 0.94
CA CYS A 26 -3.33 1.50 0.91
C CYS A 26 -3.81 2.03 2.26
N ARG A 27 -4.53 3.16 2.22
CA ARG A 27 -5.23 3.73 3.39
C ARG A 27 -6.75 3.70 3.25
N CYS A 28 -7.29 3.44 2.05
CA CYS A 28 -8.73 3.41 1.81
C CYS A 28 -9.41 2.08 2.16
N GLY A 29 -8.65 1.02 2.43
CA GLY A 29 -9.19 -0.31 2.73
C GLY A 29 -9.74 -1.09 1.53
N ALA A 30 -9.85 -0.48 0.35
CA ALA A 30 -10.49 -1.11 -0.81
C ALA A 30 -9.55 -1.76 -1.82
N SER A 31 -8.24 -1.52 -1.73
CA SER A 31 -7.29 -2.08 -2.71
C SER A 31 -7.36 -3.62 -2.78
N ALA A 32 -7.22 -4.19 -3.97
CA ALA A 32 -7.03 -5.62 -4.19
C ALA A 32 -5.59 -6.07 -3.87
N MET A 33 -4.62 -5.16 -3.89
CA MET A 33 -3.19 -5.43 -3.70
C MET A 33 -2.69 -5.16 -2.28
N LYS A 34 -3.55 -5.29 -1.26
CA LYS A 34 -3.19 -4.98 0.13
C LYS A 34 -1.89 -5.67 0.57
N PRO A 35 -1.00 -4.95 1.27
CA PRO A 35 -1.15 -3.60 1.84
C PRO A 35 -0.85 -2.43 0.87
N LEU A 36 -0.55 -2.69 -0.40
CA LEU A 36 -0.20 -1.66 -1.36
C LEU A 36 -1.44 -0.96 -1.93
N CYS A 37 -1.26 0.28 -2.39
CA CYS A 37 -2.28 1.03 -3.13
C CYS A 37 -2.20 0.72 -4.63
N ASP A 38 -3.32 0.34 -5.22
CA ASP A 38 -3.53 0.06 -6.65
C ASP A 38 -4.26 1.19 -7.41
N GLY A 39 -4.72 2.22 -6.69
CA GLY A 39 -5.42 3.36 -7.28
C GLY A 39 -6.93 3.37 -7.09
N THR A 40 -7.54 2.29 -6.58
CA THR A 40 -8.99 2.20 -6.30
C THR A 40 -9.52 3.32 -5.40
N ARG A 41 -8.64 3.94 -4.60
CA ARG A 41 -8.98 5.13 -3.82
C ARG A 41 -9.59 6.27 -4.65
N LYS A 42 -9.21 6.43 -5.93
CA LYS A 42 -9.72 7.50 -6.80
C LYS A 42 -11.18 7.24 -7.17
N GLU A 43 -11.50 6.00 -7.51
CA GLU A 43 -12.85 5.56 -7.87
C GLU A 43 -13.82 5.69 -6.70
N LEU A 44 -13.33 5.49 -5.48
CA LEU A 44 -14.11 5.64 -4.25
C LEU A 44 -14.19 7.07 -3.71
N GLY A 45 -13.52 8.04 -4.35
CA GLY A 45 -13.41 9.40 -3.81
C GLY A 45 -12.69 9.47 -2.47
N PHE A 46 -11.87 8.47 -2.12
CA PHE A 46 -11.13 8.46 -0.86
C PHE A 46 -10.00 9.50 -0.90
N THR A 47 -10.18 10.58 -0.16
CA THR A 47 -9.19 11.61 0.11
C THR A 47 -8.41 11.27 1.38
N ASP A 48 -7.09 11.44 1.28
CA ASP A 48 -6.15 11.19 2.36
C ASP A 48 -5.61 12.56 2.70
N SER A 49 -6.15 13.18 3.75
CA SER A 49 -5.73 14.49 4.26
C SER A 49 -4.31 14.44 4.83
#